data_AF-A0A834DRC0-F1
#
_entry.id   AF-A0A834DRC0-F1
#
_cell.length_a   1.000
_cell.length_b   1.000
_cell.length_c   1.000
_cell.angle_alpha   90.00
_cell.angle_beta   90.00
_cell.angle_gamma   90.00
#
_symmetry.space_group_name_H-M   'P 1'
#
loop_
_entity.id
_entity.type
_entity.pdbx_description
1 polymer ?
#
loop_
_entity_poly.entity_id
_entity_poly.type
_entity_poly.pdbx_seq_one_letter_code
_entity_poly.pdbx_strand_id
1 'polypeptide(L)'
;MDEHVRISHFRNHYELTRKNYMVKNLKRFRKQLEREAGKLEAAKCDFFPKTFELPSEYHLFVEEFRKNPGITWIMKPVARSQGKGIFLFRRLKDIMDWRKGTAGKKPTSLEAQQARGAVNPSGSHDSRSSDDQKEEIPVENYVAQRYIENPYLIGGRKFDLRVYVLVMSYIPLRAWLYRDGFARFSNTRFTLNSIDDQCILGPHLPSPFVLRPSCPLAVLREHVHSTDTF
;
A
#
# COMPACT_ATOMS: atom_id res chain seq x y z
N MET A 1 -13.86 28.36 -4.11
CA MET A 1 -12.92 28.33 -5.24
C MET A 1 -13.56 29.11 -6.34
N ASP A 2 -12.81 30.01 -6.93
CA ASP A 2 -13.29 30.80 -8.06
C ASP A 2 -13.51 29.90 -9.27
N GLU A 3 -14.44 30.28 -10.13
CA GLU A 3 -14.93 29.46 -11.25
C GLU A 3 -13.83 29.06 -12.26
N HIS A 4 -12.75 29.84 -12.31
CA HIS A 4 -11.61 29.63 -13.20
C HIS A 4 -10.56 28.67 -12.63
N VAL A 5 -10.60 28.36 -11.33
CA VAL A 5 -9.58 27.52 -10.69
C VAL A 5 -9.86 26.05 -11.03
N ARG A 6 -8.85 25.40 -11.61
CA ARG A 6 -8.86 23.95 -11.88
C ARG A 6 -7.84 23.27 -10.99
N ILE A 7 -8.17 22.08 -10.50
CA ILE A 7 -7.29 21.23 -9.71
C ILE A 7 -7.29 19.84 -10.35
N SER A 8 -6.10 19.23 -10.42
CA SER A 8 -5.87 17.91 -11.01
C SER A 8 -6.38 16.74 -10.16
N HIS A 9 -6.96 17.03 -8.99
CA HIS A 9 -7.43 16.04 -8.04
C HIS A 9 -8.83 16.39 -7.54
N PHE A 10 -9.70 15.38 -7.56
CA PHE A 10 -10.95 15.49 -6.85
C PHE A 10 -10.75 15.45 -5.34
N ARG A 11 -11.59 16.19 -4.64
CA ARG A 11 -11.78 15.99 -3.21
C ARG A 11 -12.18 14.53 -2.98
N ASN A 12 -11.62 13.89 -1.97
CA ASN A 12 -11.85 12.48 -1.64
C ASN A 12 -11.31 11.45 -2.67
N HIS A 13 -10.40 11.82 -3.57
CA HIS A 13 -9.74 10.86 -4.48
C HIS A 13 -9.09 9.67 -3.74
N TYR A 14 -8.72 9.86 -2.46
CA TYR A 14 -8.16 8.84 -1.59
C TYR A 14 -9.08 7.63 -1.36
N GLU A 15 -10.39 7.74 -1.63
CA GLU A 15 -11.36 6.63 -1.57
C GLU A 15 -11.02 5.50 -2.56
N LEU A 16 -10.36 5.84 -3.66
CA LEU A 16 -9.91 4.88 -4.69
C LEU A 16 -8.40 4.67 -4.67
N THR A 17 -7.60 5.64 -4.22
CA THR A 17 -6.13 5.51 -4.26
C THR A 17 -5.54 4.91 -2.98
N ARG A 18 -6.21 4.99 -1.83
CA ARG A 18 -5.75 4.32 -0.60
C ARG A 18 -6.25 2.88 -0.55
N LYS A 19 -5.33 1.94 -0.28
CA LYS A 19 -5.61 0.49 -0.32
C LYS A 19 -6.77 0.08 0.58
N ASN A 20 -6.88 0.63 1.79
CA ASN A 20 -7.94 0.26 2.72
C ASN A 20 -9.31 0.77 2.26
N TYR A 21 -9.42 2.03 1.84
CA TYR A 21 -10.67 2.59 1.33
C TYR A 21 -11.08 1.93 0.01
N MET A 22 -10.14 1.67 -0.90
CA MET A 22 -10.40 0.89 -2.11
C MET A 22 -11.03 -0.47 -1.78
N VAL A 23 -10.45 -1.23 -0.85
CA VAL A 23 -10.97 -2.54 -0.44
C VAL A 23 -12.35 -2.43 0.20
N LYS A 24 -12.56 -1.44 1.09
CA LYS A 24 -13.86 -1.18 1.72
C LYS A 24 -14.93 -0.85 0.67
N ASN A 25 -14.61 0.03 -0.27
CA ASN A 25 -15.52 0.44 -1.34
C ASN A 25 -15.84 -0.71 -2.29
N LEU A 26 -14.85 -1.52 -2.68
CA LEU A 26 -15.08 -2.72 -3.51
C LEU A 26 -15.93 -3.77 -2.80
N LYS A 27 -15.67 -4.05 -1.51
CA LYS A 27 -16.50 -4.95 -0.69
C LYS A 27 -17.95 -4.43 -0.57
N ARG A 28 -18.12 -3.13 -0.36
CA ARG A 28 -19.45 -2.48 -0.29
C ARG A 28 -20.19 -2.58 -1.62
N PHE A 29 -19.51 -2.29 -2.72
CA PHE A 29 -20.05 -2.36 -4.07
C PHE A 29 -20.50 -3.77 -4.43
N ARG A 30 -19.66 -4.79 -4.17
CA ARG A 30 -20.03 -6.20 -4.37
C ARG A 30 -21.29 -6.61 -3.60
N LYS A 31 -21.38 -6.25 -2.30
CA LYS A 31 -22.57 -6.54 -1.48
C LYS A 31 -23.82 -5.79 -1.94
N GLN A 32 -23.67 -4.63 -2.56
CA GLN A 32 -24.77 -3.88 -3.14
C GLN A 32 -25.26 -4.54 -4.42
N LEU A 33 -24.35 -4.88 -5.34
CA LEU A 33 -24.68 -5.63 -6.56
C LEU A 33 -25.35 -6.97 -6.26
N GLU A 34 -24.89 -7.69 -5.24
CA GLU A 34 -25.50 -8.96 -4.85
C GLU A 34 -26.97 -8.80 -4.41
N ARG A 35 -27.30 -7.68 -3.76
CA ARG A 35 -28.68 -7.37 -3.34
C ARG A 35 -29.57 -6.89 -4.48
N GLU A 36 -29.01 -6.12 -5.41
CA GLU A 36 -29.78 -5.48 -6.50
C GLU A 36 -29.92 -6.37 -7.74
N ALA A 37 -28.85 -7.07 -8.12
CA ALA A 37 -28.77 -7.82 -9.38
C ALA A 37 -28.42 -9.31 -9.18
N GLY A 38 -28.25 -9.75 -7.93
CA GLY A 38 -28.02 -11.15 -7.58
C GLY A 38 -26.54 -11.58 -7.63
N LYS A 39 -26.32 -12.85 -7.27
CA LYS A 39 -24.97 -13.42 -7.07
C LYS A 39 -24.13 -13.49 -8.35
N LEU A 40 -24.77 -13.72 -9.50
CA LEU A 40 -24.07 -13.86 -10.78
C LEU A 40 -23.42 -12.56 -11.20
N GLU A 41 -24.12 -11.43 -11.06
CA GLU A 41 -23.58 -10.11 -11.36
C GLU A 41 -22.50 -9.70 -10.36
N ALA A 42 -22.70 -9.99 -9.07
CA ALA A 42 -21.68 -9.74 -8.04
C ALA A 42 -20.39 -10.55 -8.26
N ALA A 43 -20.45 -11.69 -8.94
CA ALA A 43 -19.26 -12.49 -9.27
C ALA A 43 -18.32 -11.76 -10.26
N LYS A 44 -18.82 -10.80 -11.04
CA LYS A 44 -17.96 -9.94 -11.89
C LYS A 44 -16.99 -9.09 -11.05
N CYS A 45 -17.24 -8.90 -9.75
CA CYS A 45 -16.34 -8.23 -8.82
C CYS A 45 -15.20 -9.12 -8.29
N ASP A 46 -15.05 -10.36 -8.77
CA ASP A 46 -13.96 -11.26 -8.35
C ASP A 46 -12.61 -10.94 -9.01
N PHE A 47 -12.47 -9.75 -9.59
CA PHE A 47 -11.22 -9.26 -10.19
C PHE A 47 -10.16 -8.84 -9.17
N PHE A 48 -10.52 -8.70 -7.88
CA PHE A 48 -9.58 -8.35 -6.81
C PHE A 48 -9.45 -9.50 -5.80
N PRO A 49 -8.21 -9.90 -5.40
CA PRO A 49 -8.03 -10.98 -4.46
C PRO A 49 -8.63 -10.69 -3.08
N LYS A 50 -8.96 -11.75 -2.34
CA LYS A 50 -9.48 -11.64 -0.97
C LYS A 50 -8.52 -10.84 -0.09
N THR A 51 -9.05 -9.83 0.59
CA THR A 51 -8.26 -8.80 1.24
C THR A 51 -8.88 -8.38 2.58
N PHE A 52 -8.04 -8.16 3.59
CA PHE A 52 -8.42 -7.80 4.96
C PHE A 52 -7.60 -6.60 5.44
N GLU A 53 -8.25 -5.63 6.08
CA GLU A 53 -7.59 -4.51 6.77
C GLU A 53 -7.24 -4.90 8.20
N LEU A 54 -5.98 -4.75 8.58
CA LEU A 54 -5.49 -5.04 9.93
C LEU A 54 -5.15 -3.72 10.65
N PRO A 55 -5.49 -3.60 11.95
CA PRO A 55 -5.96 -4.67 12.84
C PRO A 55 -7.47 -4.95 12.80
N SER A 56 -8.28 -4.11 12.16
CA SER A 56 -9.75 -4.14 12.27
C SER A 56 -10.42 -5.47 11.87
N GLU A 57 -9.90 -6.17 10.86
CA GLU A 57 -10.43 -7.44 10.36
C GLU A 57 -9.55 -8.64 10.75
N TYR A 58 -8.73 -8.53 11.81
CA TYR A 58 -7.77 -9.57 12.20
C TYR A 58 -8.42 -10.93 12.45
N HIS A 59 -9.55 -10.99 13.15
CA HIS A 59 -10.23 -12.25 13.44
C HIS A 59 -10.73 -12.94 12.16
N LEU A 60 -11.34 -12.18 11.24
CA LEU A 60 -11.79 -12.69 9.94
C LEU A 60 -10.63 -13.19 9.09
N PHE A 61 -9.50 -12.47 9.13
CA PHE A 61 -8.28 -12.87 8.45
C PHE A 61 -7.74 -14.20 9.02
N VAL A 62 -7.66 -14.34 10.34
CA VAL A 62 -7.16 -15.57 10.99
C VAL A 62 -8.07 -16.77 10.69
N GLU A 63 -9.39 -16.60 10.67
CA GLU A 63 -10.31 -17.65 10.26
C GLU A 63 -10.06 -18.11 8.82
N GLU A 64 -9.92 -17.16 7.88
CA GLU A 64 -9.65 -17.46 6.49
C GLU A 64 -8.29 -18.13 6.30
N PHE A 65 -7.29 -17.68 7.04
CA PHE A 65 -5.94 -18.21 7.03
C PHE A 65 -5.92 -19.67 7.51
N ARG A 66 -6.68 -20.00 8.57
CA ARG A 66 -6.80 -21.37 9.09
C ARG A 66 -7.55 -22.31 8.15
N LYS A 67 -8.54 -21.79 7.39
CA LYS A 67 -9.27 -22.58 6.39
C LYS A 67 -8.41 -22.99 5.20
N ASN A 68 -7.42 -22.17 4.85
CA ASN A 68 -6.58 -22.38 3.67
C ASN A 68 -5.09 -22.36 4.04
N PRO A 69 -4.58 -23.38 4.75
CA PRO A 69 -3.17 -23.44 5.13
C PRO A 69 -2.26 -23.51 3.90
N GLY A 70 -1.10 -22.88 3.98
CA GLY A 70 -0.07 -22.92 2.91
C GLY A 70 -0.25 -21.89 1.79
N ILE A 71 -1.41 -21.23 1.69
CA ILE A 71 -1.59 -20.12 0.75
C ILE A 71 -0.61 -18.99 1.08
N THR A 72 0.01 -18.44 0.04
CA THR A 72 0.86 -17.26 0.16
C THR A 72 0.01 -16.00 0.28
N TRP A 73 0.33 -15.16 1.25
CA TRP A 73 -0.30 -13.87 1.48
C TRP A 73 0.72 -12.75 1.27
N ILE A 74 0.22 -11.57 0.93
CA ILE A 74 1.00 -10.34 0.81
C ILE A 74 0.48 -9.30 1.81
N MET A 75 1.39 -8.79 2.63
CA MET A 75 1.11 -7.70 3.55
C MET A 75 1.56 -6.38 2.93
N LYS A 76 0.72 -5.35 2.99
CA LYS A 76 0.99 -4.03 2.40
C LYS A 76 0.63 -2.93 3.40
N PRO A 77 1.50 -1.95 3.66
CA PRO A 77 1.12 -0.77 4.44
C PRO A 77 0.05 0.04 3.70
N VAL A 78 -0.93 0.56 4.45
CA VAL A 78 -2.06 1.31 3.86
C VAL A 78 -1.59 2.60 3.19
N ALA A 79 -0.76 3.37 3.87
CA ALA A 79 -0.38 4.73 3.46
C ALA A 79 0.95 4.82 2.69
N ARG A 80 1.66 3.70 2.48
CA ARG A 80 2.95 3.69 1.75
C ARG A 80 2.77 3.30 0.28
N SER A 81 3.61 3.85 -0.57
CA SER A 81 3.71 3.52 -2.00
C SER A 81 5.11 2.96 -2.32
N GLN A 82 5.40 2.70 -3.60
CA GLN A 82 6.71 2.25 -4.08
C GLN A 82 7.18 0.90 -3.52
N GLY A 83 6.26 0.06 -3.05
CA GLY A 83 6.59 -1.29 -2.59
C GLY A 83 7.29 -1.35 -1.22
N LYS A 84 7.48 -0.21 -0.56
CA LYS A 84 8.15 -0.14 0.75
C LYS A 84 7.27 -0.78 1.82
N GLY A 85 7.86 -1.68 2.60
CA GLY A 85 7.17 -2.39 3.69
C GLY A 85 6.25 -3.52 3.23
N ILE A 86 6.30 -3.90 1.94
CA ILE A 86 5.59 -5.08 1.45
C ILE A 86 6.38 -6.33 1.82
N PHE A 87 5.71 -7.35 2.32
CA PHE A 87 6.30 -8.68 2.53
C PHE A 87 5.30 -9.79 2.20
N LEU A 88 5.84 -10.93 1.79
CA LEU A 88 5.08 -12.16 1.60
C LEU A 88 5.19 -13.03 2.85
N PHE A 89 4.16 -13.79 3.15
CA PHE A 89 4.17 -14.73 4.25
C PHE A 89 3.27 -15.92 3.96
N ARG A 90 3.59 -17.06 4.59
CA ARG A 90 2.78 -18.29 4.54
C ARG A 90 2.38 -18.80 5.92
N ARG A 91 3.02 -18.29 6.98
CA ARG A 91 2.74 -18.66 8.36
C ARG A 91 2.40 -17.41 9.16
N LEU A 92 1.46 -17.53 10.09
CA LEU A 92 1.12 -16.42 11.00
C LEU A 92 2.32 -15.97 11.84
N LYS A 93 3.26 -16.88 12.13
CA LYS A 93 4.50 -16.57 12.84
C LYS A 93 5.32 -15.49 12.12
N ASP A 94 5.35 -15.53 10.79
CA ASP A 94 6.12 -14.58 9.97
C ASP A 94 5.63 -13.12 10.20
N ILE A 95 4.33 -12.92 10.46
CA ILE A 95 3.77 -11.58 10.79
C ILE A 95 4.27 -11.09 12.16
N MET A 96 4.31 -11.99 13.15
CA MET A 96 4.76 -11.64 14.51
C MET A 96 6.25 -11.29 14.53
N ASP A 97 7.06 -12.08 13.83
CA ASP A 97 8.51 -11.87 13.74
C ASP A 97 8.81 -10.55 13.01
N TRP A 98 8.07 -10.25 11.94
CA TRP A 98 8.16 -8.98 11.23
C TRP A 98 7.81 -7.77 12.12
N ARG A 99 6.74 -7.84 12.91
CA ARG A 99 6.34 -6.77 13.85
C ARG A 99 7.41 -6.49 14.91
N LYS A 100 8.08 -7.52 15.41
CA LYS A 100 9.18 -7.39 16.38
C LYS A 100 10.41 -6.73 15.75
N GLY A 101 10.74 -7.07 14.51
CA GLY A 101 11.85 -6.47 13.76
C GLY A 101 11.65 -4.98 13.44
N THR A 102 10.40 -4.54 13.23
CA THR A 102 10.08 -3.12 13.01
C THR A 102 10.08 -2.28 14.28
N ALA A 103 9.69 -2.86 15.44
CA ALA A 103 9.67 -2.15 16.71
C ALA A 103 11.08 -1.78 17.25
N GLY A 104 12.13 -2.44 16.76
CA GLY A 104 13.52 -2.18 17.15
C GLY A 104 14.22 -1.04 16.41
N LYS A 105 13.62 -0.46 15.36
CA LYS A 105 14.20 0.65 14.60
C LYS A 105 13.65 1.98 15.13
N LYS A 106 14.32 2.56 16.14
CA LYS A 106 14.11 3.97 16.50
C LYS A 106 14.36 4.84 15.26
N PRO A 107 13.46 5.76 14.89
CA PRO A 107 13.74 6.72 13.82
C PRO A 107 14.93 7.57 14.27
N THR A 108 16.04 7.49 13.56
CA THR A 108 17.20 8.35 13.80
C THR A 108 16.77 9.77 13.44
N SER A 109 16.66 10.61 14.46
CA SER A 109 16.34 12.03 14.37
C SER A 109 17.48 12.79 13.67
N LEU A 110 17.54 12.72 12.35
CA LEU A 110 18.43 13.52 11.51
C LEU A 110 17.70 13.85 10.22
N GLU A 111 16.73 14.77 10.29
CA GLU A 111 16.31 15.66 9.19
C GLU A 111 15.18 16.59 9.68
N ALA A 112 15.53 17.51 10.58
CA ALA A 112 14.71 18.68 10.88
C ALA A 112 15.61 19.81 11.39
N GLN A 113 16.31 20.47 10.48
CA GLN A 113 16.96 21.74 10.77
C GLN A 113 17.01 22.60 9.51
N GLN A 114 16.08 23.56 9.43
CA GLN A 114 16.39 24.96 9.08
C GLN A 114 15.13 25.83 9.16
N ALA A 115 14.99 26.56 10.27
CA ALA A 115 14.55 27.96 10.31
C ALA A 115 15.00 28.54 11.66
N ARG A 116 15.91 29.53 11.61
CA ARG A 116 16.47 30.23 12.76
C ARG A 116 15.55 31.40 13.16
N GLY A 117 15.40 31.61 14.47
CA GLY A 117 14.92 32.85 15.07
C GLY A 117 15.15 32.79 16.60
N ALA A 118 15.88 33.76 17.13
CA ALA A 118 16.58 33.74 18.43
C ALA A 118 15.72 34.17 19.64
N VAL A 119 16.13 33.77 20.86
CA VAL A 119 16.42 34.58 22.09
C VAL A 119 16.53 33.64 23.32
N ASN A 120 17.59 33.79 24.13
CA ASN A 120 17.90 33.11 25.42
C ASN A 120 17.69 34.09 26.62
N PRO A 121 18.00 33.75 27.89
CA PRO A 121 17.53 32.65 28.76
C PRO A 121 17.17 33.16 30.20
N SER A 122 16.59 32.30 31.06
CA SER A 122 17.00 32.10 32.49
C SER A 122 15.89 31.46 33.35
N GLY A 123 16.21 30.42 34.12
CA GLY A 123 15.37 29.89 35.19
C GLY A 123 15.80 28.50 35.65
N SER A 124 16.33 28.42 36.87
CA SER A 124 16.90 27.24 37.54
C SER A 124 15.88 26.44 38.38
N HIS A 125 16.28 25.19 38.70
CA HIS A 125 15.88 24.28 39.80
C HIS A 125 14.89 23.11 39.58
N ASP A 126 15.48 21.90 39.70
CA ASP A 126 15.04 20.63 40.32
C ASP A 126 13.56 20.20 40.33
N SER A 127 13.30 18.97 39.84
CA SER A 127 13.18 17.74 40.66
C SER A 127 12.46 16.59 39.94
N ARG A 128 12.80 15.38 40.36
CA ARG A 128 12.41 14.05 39.85
C ARG A 128 10.92 13.86 39.56
N SER A 129 10.61 13.34 38.37
CA SER A 129 9.56 12.31 38.16
C SER A 129 9.92 11.48 36.93
N SER A 130 10.27 10.21 37.14
CA SER A 130 10.40 9.21 36.08
C SER A 130 9.00 8.71 35.71
N ASP A 131 8.30 9.49 34.89
CA ASP A 131 7.12 9.00 34.17
C ASP A 131 7.61 8.27 32.91
N ASP A 132 7.45 6.95 32.90
CA ASP A 132 7.52 6.11 31.72
C ASP A 132 6.44 6.56 30.71
N GLN A 133 6.74 7.60 29.94
CA GLN A 133 6.01 7.90 28.72
C GLN A 133 6.34 6.81 27.71
N LYS A 134 5.61 5.70 27.81
CA LYS A 134 5.52 4.70 26.75
C LYS A 134 4.90 5.40 25.55
N GLU A 135 5.72 6.01 24.70
CA GLU A 135 5.31 6.53 23.39
C GLU A 135 4.50 5.44 22.71
N GLU A 136 3.19 5.66 22.62
CA GLU A 136 2.26 4.72 22.01
C GLU A 136 2.56 4.73 20.52
N ILE A 137 3.44 3.81 20.10
CA ILE A 137 3.87 3.67 18.70
C ILE A 137 2.59 3.58 17.86
N PRO A 138 2.38 4.51 16.91
CA PRO A 138 1.18 4.50 16.09
C PRO A 138 1.02 3.14 15.45
N VAL A 139 -0.11 2.47 15.70
CA VAL A 139 -0.42 1.18 15.08
C VAL A 139 -0.59 1.43 13.59
N GLU A 140 0.45 1.14 12.82
CA GLU A 140 0.41 1.29 11.38
C GLU A 140 -0.61 0.30 10.80
N ASN A 141 -1.54 0.82 10.01
CA ASN A 141 -2.58 0.00 9.38
C ASN A 141 -2.02 -0.75 8.18
N TYR A 142 -2.38 -2.02 8.08
CA TYR A 142 -1.94 -2.91 7.02
C TYR A 142 -3.11 -3.52 6.27
N VAL A 143 -2.81 -4.01 5.07
CA VAL A 143 -3.73 -4.81 4.28
C VAL A 143 -3.09 -6.16 4.02
N ALA A 144 -3.73 -7.22 4.52
CA ALA A 144 -3.39 -8.60 4.23
C ALA A 144 -4.23 -9.09 3.05
N GLN A 145 -3.59 -9.43 1.94
CA GLN A 145 -4.25 -9.83 0.70
C GLN A 145 -3.73 -11.19 0.25
N ARG A 146 -4.61 -12.03 -0.29
CA ARG A 146 -4.20 -13.30 -0.90
C ARG A 146 -3.29 -13.02 -2.10
N TYR A 147 -2.13 -13.66 -2.14
CA TYR A 147 -1.19 -13.49 -3.24
C TYR A 147 -1.64 -14.29 -4.47
N ILE A 148 -1.38 -13.76 -5.66
CA ILE A 148 -1.64 -14.46 -6.92
C ILE A 148 -0.44 -15.36 -7.21
N GLU A 149 -0.60 -16.64 -6.92
CA GLU A 149 0.45 -17.65 -7.01
C GLU A 149 0.72 -18.12 -8.44
N ASN A 150 -0.28 -18.04 -9.31
CA ASN A 150 -0.23 -18.44 -10.72
C ASN A 150 -0.48 -17.22 -11.63
N PRO A 151 0.45 -16.28 -11.75
CA PRO A 151 0.33 -15.13 -12.64
C PRO A 151 0.73 -15.51 -14.05
N TYR A 152 0.19 -14.78 -15.03
CA TYR A 152 0.68 -14.88 -16.40
C TYR A 152 2.12 -14.35 -16.48
N LEU A 153 3.00 -15.11 -17.14
CA LEU A 153 4.43 -14.81 -17.24
C LEU A 153 4.82 -14.63 -18.71
N ILE A 154 5.69 -13.66 -18.98
CA ILE A 154 6.31 -13.49 -20.29
C ILE A 154 7.82 -13.66 -20.10
N GLY A 155 8.40 -14.64 -20.80
CA GLY A 155 9.81 -15.01 -20.63
C GLY A 155 10.16 -15.45 -19.20
N GLY A 156 9.18 -16.04 -18.48
CA GLY A 156 9.34 -16.47 -17.08
C GLY A 156 9.35 -15.33 -16.05
N ARG A 157 9.05 -14.09 -16.45
CA ARG A 157 9.02 -12.92 -15.55
C ARG A 157 7.59 -12.45 -15.31
N LYS A 158 7.35 -12.00 -14.08
CA LYS A 158 6.12 -11.32 -13.70
C LYS A 158 6.03 -9.96 -14.35
N PHE A 159 4.82 -9.51 -14.64
CA PHE A 159 4.57 -8.12 -14.99
C PHE A 159 3.23 -7.65 -14.47
N ASP A 160 3.06 -6.33 -14.42
CA ASP A 160 1.77 -5.69 -14.23
C ASP A 160 1.55 -4.64 -15.32
N LEU A 161 0.30 -4.28 -15.59
CA LEU A 161 -0.04 -3.25 -16.56
C LEU A 161 -0.32 -1.93 -15.85
N ARG A 162 0.34 -0.87 -16.31
CA ARG A 162 -0.04 0.51 -15.99
C ARG A 162 -1.04 1.00 -17.04
N VAL A 163 -2.27 1.19 -16.59
CA VAL A 163 -3.36 1.77 -17.36
C VAL A 163 -3.68 3.16 -16.80
N TYR A 164 -3.93 4.13 -17.70
CA TYR A 164 -4.24 5.51 -17.33
C TYR A 164 -5.72 5.82 -17.56
N VAL A 165 -6.36 6.41 -16.55
CA VAL A 165 -7.77 6.82 -16.61
C VAL A 165 -7.87 8.29 -16.18
N LEU A 166 -8.43 9.13 -17.03
CA LEU A 166 -8.75 10.52 -16.72
C LEU A 166 -10.23 10.64 -16.34
N VAL A 167 -10.50 11.08 -15.11
CA VAL A 167 -11.87 11.39 -14.67
C VAL A 167 -12.06 12.90 -14.77
N MET A 168 -13.07 13.35 -15.50
CA MET A 168 -13.38 14.78 -15.67
C MET A 168 -14.55 15.25 -14.81
N SER A 169 -15.49 14.37 -14.49
CA SER A 169 -16.63 14.64 -13.61
C SER A 169 -17.15 13.35 -12.99
N TYR A 170 -17.78 13.44 -11.82
CA TYR A 170 -18.54 12.36 -11.19
C TYR A 170 -20.06 12.48 -11.39
N ILE A 171 -20.55 13.69 -11.70
CA ILE A 171 -21.97 13.99 -11.84
C ILE A 171 -22.15 14.89 -13.08
N PRO A 172 -22.48 14.33 -14.25
CA PRO A 172 -22.46 12.89 -14.57
C PRO A 172 -21.04 12.33 -14.61
N LEU A 173 -20.88 11.01 -14.39
CA LEU A 173 -19.57 10.36 -14.46
C LEU A 173 -19.01 10.43 -15.89
N ARG A 174 -17.86 11.09 -16.05
CA ARG A 174 -17.11 11.17 -17.31
C ARG A 174 -15.69 10.69 -17.06
N ALA A 175 -15.38 9.48 -17.52
CA ALA A 175 -14.07 8.86 -17.40
C ALA A 175 -13.55 8.43 -18.78
N TRP A 176 -12.26 8.67 -19.03
CA TRP A 176 -11.58 8.37 -20.29
C TRP A 176 -10.44 7.41 -20.03
N LEU A 177 -10.43 6.30 -20.76
CA LEU A 177 -9.32 5.36 -20.79
C LEU A 177 -8.30 5.83 -21.82
N TYR A 178 -7.07 6.08 -21.40
CA TYR A 178 -5.99 6.38 -22.34
C TYR A 178 -5.68 5.15 -23.19
N ARG A 179 -5.41 5.34 -24.49
CA ARG A 179 -5.23 4.24 -25.44
C ARG A 179 -3.95 3.45 -25.18
N ASP A 180 -2.91 4.14 -24.72
CA ASP A 180 -1.63 3.52 -24.43
C ASP A 180 -1.44 3.27 -22.93
N GLY A 181 -0.64 2.25 -22.64
CA GLY A 181 -0.17 1.91 -21.31
C GLY A 181 1.17 1.22 -21.44
N PHE A 182 1.73 0.76 -20.33
CA PHE A 182 2.94 -0.06 -20.39
C PHE A 182 2.94 -1.19 -19.38
N ALA A 183 3.54 -2.29 -19.77
CA ALA A 183 3.82 -3.42 -18.89
C ALA A 183 5.10 -3.14 -18.09
N ARG A 184 5.05 -3.42 -16.79
CA ARG A 184 6.16 -3.27 -15.86
C ARG A 184 6.62 -4.65 -15.48
N PHE A 185 7.79 -5.04 -15.95
CA PHE A 185 8.35 -6.35 -15.71
C PHE A 185 9.11 -6.38 -14.39
N SER A 186 9.04 -7.51 -13.68
CA SER A 186 10.03 -7.86 -12.69
C SER A 186 11.36 -8.12 -13.40
N ASN A 187 12.47 -7.78 -12.74
CA ASN A 187 13.80 -8.05 -13.27
C ASN A 187 14.19 -9.52 -13.12
N THR A 188 13.56 -10.26 -12.21
CA THR A 188 13.86 -11.66 -11.93
C THR A 188 12.79 -12.59 -12.49
N ARG A 189 13.20 -13.85 -12.75
CA ARG A 189 12.25 -14.90 -13.06
C ARG A 189 11.38 -15.18 -11.85
N PHE A 190 10.11 -15.44 -12.10
CA PHE A 190 9.16 -15.72 -11.04
C PHE A 190 9.36 -17.12 -10.48
N THR A 191 9.47 -17.20 -9.16
CA THR A 191 9.43 -18.44 -8.39
C THR A 191 8.74 -18.18 -7.05
N LEU A 192 8.15 -19.22 -6.48
CA LEU A 192 7.57 -19.24 -5.14
C LEU A 192 8.38 -20.10 -4.17
N ASN A 193 9.50 -20.66 -4.59
CA ASN A 193 10.27 -21.59 -3.76
C ASN A 193 10.89 -20.86 -2.55
N SER A 194 11.41 -19.65 -2.75
CA SER A 194 11.88 -18.75 -1.69
C SER A 194 10.95 -17.54 -1.59
N ILE A 195 10.16 -17.47 -0.52
CA ILE A 195 9.42 -16.22 -0.17
C ILE A 195 10.23 -15.34 0.79
N ASP A 196 11.36 -15.85 1.28
CA ASP A 196 12.26 -15.21 2.23
C ASP A 196 13.15 -14.13 1.61
N ASP A 197 13.05 -13.94 0.29
CA ASP A 197 13.61 -12.79 -0.42
C ASP A 197 12.85 -11.53 0.03
N GLN A 198 13.15 -11.09 1.25
CA GLN A 198 12.62 -9.88 1.84
C GLN A 198 12.86 -8.76 0.84
N CYS A 199 11.78 -8.20 0.31
CA CYS A 199 11.81 -6.95 -0.43
C CYS A 199 12.17 -5.80 0.55
N ILE A 200 13.37 -5.81 1.12
CA ILE A 200 13.94 -4.68 1.85
C ILE A 200 14.38 -3.66 0.81
N LEU A 201 13.45 -2.77 0.47
CA LEU A 201 13.78 -1.52 -0.18
C LEU A 201 14.50 -0.62 0.86
N GLY A 202 15.82 -0.78 0.96
CA GLY A 202 16.68 0.05 1.79
C GLY A 202 16.74 1.51 1.29
N PRO A 203 17.03 2.49 2.17
CA PRO A 203 16.88 3.92 1.89
C PRO A 203 17.97 4.59 1.03
N HIS A 204 19.03 3.89 0.61
CA HIS A 204 20.16 4.55 -0.08
C HIS A 204 20.22 4.24 -1.58
N LEU A 205 19.83 5.20 -2.45
CA LEU A 205 20.60 5.74 -3.60
C LEU A 205 19.72 6.53 -4.59
N PRO A 206 20.27 7.56 -5.28
CA PRO A 206 19.55 8.47 -6.16
C PRO A 206 19.62 7.98 -7.61
N SER A 207 18.60 7.28 -8.11
CA SER A 207 18.39 7.19 -9.57
C SER A 207 16.94 6.80 -9.90
N PRO A 208 16.25 7.55 -10.76
CA PRO A 208 14.84 7.31 -11.08
C PRO A 208 14.56 6.11 -12.02
N PHE A 209 15.58 5.36 -12.49
CA PHE A 209 15.42 4.38 -13.58
C PHE A 209 15.87 2.94 -13.32
N VAL A 210 16.35 2.58 -12.12
CA VAL A 210 16.79 1.20 -11.85
C VAL A 210 15.89 0.54 -10.82
N LEU A 211 15.01 -0.37 -11.28
CA LEU A 211 14.38 -1.35 -10.41
C LEU A 211 15.47 -2.29 -9.87
N ARG A 212 15.60 -2.41 -8.55
CA ARG A 212 16.63 -3.27 -7.93
C ARG A 212 16.36 -4.77 -8.16
N PRO A 213 17.40 -5.63 -8.06
CA PRO A 213 17.41 -6.99 -8.59
C PRO A 213 16.55 -8.03 -7.86
N SER A 214 15.79 -7.68 -6.84
CA SER A 214 15.21 -8.66 -5.90
C SER A 214 13.72 -8.50 -5.61
N CYS A 215 13.01 -7.65 -6.37
CA CYS A 215 11.56 -7.55 -6.24
C CYS A 215 10.86 -8.51 -7.23
N PRO A 216 10.33 -9.67 -6.77
CA PRO A 216 9.35 -10.45 -7.55
C PRO A 216 8.02 -9.69 -7.76
N LEU A 217 7.90 -8.51 -7.15
CA LEU A 217 6.80 -7.58 -7.28
C LEU A 217 7.15 -6.54 -8.34
N ALA A 218 6.38 -6.52 -9.42
CA ALA A 218 6.25 -5.33 -10.25
C ALA A 218 5.60 -4.25 -9.37
N VAL A 219 6.45 -3.42 -8.75
CA VAL A 219 6.05 -2.46 -7.73
C VAL A 219 5.27 -1.34 -8.39
N LEU A 220 3.99 -1.16 -8.02
CA LEU A 220 3.21 0.06 -8.25
C LEU A 220 4.02 1.30 -7.81
N ARG A 221 4.65 1.99 -8.77
CA ARG A 221 4.79 3.45 -8.71
C ARG A 221 3.36 3.95 -8.78
N GLU A 222 2.70 4.13 -7.64
CA GLU A 222 1.73 5.22 -7.55
C GLU A 222 2.53 6.51 -7.59
N HIS A 223 3.04 6.81 -8.77
CA HIS A 223 3.33 8.16 -9.14
C HIS A 223 1.98 8.76 -9.40
N VAL A 224 1.40 9.34 -8.36
CA VAL A 224 0.68 10.59 -8.53
C VAL A 224 1.76 11.60 -8.92
N HIS A 225 2.22 11.50 -10.17
CA HIS A 225 2.90 12.60 -10.83
C HIS A 225 1.75 13.44 -11.36
N SER A 226 1.36 14.40 -10.53
CA SER A 226 0.99 15.72 -11.03
C SER A 226 2.20 16.18 -11.84
N THR A 227 2.21 15.83 -13.13
CA THR A 227 3.07 16.49 -14.10
C THR A 227 2.26 17.63 -14.67
N ASP A 228 2.60 18.83 -14.21
CA ASP A 228 2.46 20.05 -15.00
C ASP A 228 3.13 19.83 -16.36
N THR A 229 2.32 19.58 -17.39
CA THR A 229 2.52 19.79 -18.83
C THR A 229 1.31 19.13 -19.51
N PHE A 230 0.34 19.80 -20.11
CA PHE A 230 0.22 21.13 -20.71
C PHE A 230 -1.07 21.83 -20.25
#